data_AF-A0A5B2VS29-F1
#
_entry.id   AF-A0A5B2VS29-F1
#
_cell.length_a   1.000
_cell.length_b   1.000
_cell.length_c   1.000
_cell.angle_alpha   90.00
_cell.angle_beta   90.00
_cell.angle_gamma   90.00
#
_symmetry.space_group_name_H-M   'P 1'
#
loop_
_entity.id
_entity.type
_entity.pdbx_description
1 polymer ?
#
loop_
_entity_poly.entity_id
_entity_poly.type
_entity_poly.pdbx_seq_one_letter_code
_entity_poly.pdbx_strand_id
1 'polypeptide(L)'
;MVRTDQTAAEFVRLHKAFILHFGAATVLAWATALYAGFHAPWVRNLAFLIDPSSYKVESTWSYLFGFPLLMTVAWVAVLLARDMLFATRLRGHLVAEFAVAGAVGFLMFYLAIDRAVAALRLAF
;
A
#
# COMPACT_ATOMS: atom_id res chain seq x y z
N MET A 1 0.88 -1.33 38.41
CA MET A 1 1.86 -1.68 37.36
C MET A 1 1.31 -2.61 36.27
N VAL A 2 0.41 -3.56 36.57
CA VAL A 2 -0.13 -4.55 35.58
C VAL A 2 -0.77 -3.97 34.30
N ARG A 3 -1.40 -2.78 34.34
CA ARG A 3 -2.14 -2.22 33.20
C ARG A 3 -1.24 -1.79 32.02
N THR A 4 -0.02 -1.35 32.29
CA THR A 4 0.92 -0.89 31.23
C THR A 4 1.48 -2.04 30.43
N ASP A 5 1.74 -3.18 31.08
CA ASP A 5 2.32 -4.36 30.44
C ASP A 5 1.30 -5.03 29.51
N GLN A 6 0.03 -5.05 29.89
CA GLN A 6 -1.07 -5.53 29.06
C GLN A 6 -1.25 -4.67 27.80
N THR A 7 -1.20 -3.33 27.92
CA THR A 7 -1.32 -2.43 26.76
C THR A 7 -0.14 -2.55 25.78
N ALA A 8 1.07 -2.79 26.29
CA ALA A 8 2.25 -2.99 25.46
C ALA A 8 2.18 -4.31 24.68
N ALA A 9 1.72 -5.40 25.32
CA ALA A 9 1.53 -6.69 24.67
C ALA A 9 0.47 -6.63 23.57
N GLU A 10 -0.63 -5.91 23.80
CA GLU A 10 -1.69 -5.71 22.82
C GLU A 10 -1.23 -4.89 21.61
N PHE A 11 -0.45 -3.83 21.83
CA PHE A 11 0.18 -3.08 20.73
C PHE A 11 1.07 -3.98 19.87
N VAL A 12 1.97 -4.74 20.49
CA VAL A 12 2.89 -5.62 19.75
C VAL A 12 2.10 -6.64 18.91
N ARG A 13 1.00 -7.18 19.45
CA ARG A 13 0.12 -8.09 18.72
C ARG A 13 -0.55 -7.39 17.52
N LEU A 14 -1.14 -6.23 17.72
CA LEU A 14 -1.82 -5.47 16.67
C LEU A 14 -0.85 -5.04 15.57
N HIS A 15 0.32 -4.52 15.96
CA HIS A 15 1.36 -4.07 15.05
C HIS A 15 1.91 -5.22 14.19
N LYS A 16 2.16 -6.39 14.78
CA LYS A 16 2.57 -7.60 14.03
C LYS A 16 1.50 -8.03 13.03
N ALA A 17 0.24 -8.04 13.44
CA ALA A 17 -0.87 -8.37 12.56
C ALA A 17 -0.96 -7.37 11.39
N PHE A 18 -0.84 -6.07 11.68
CA PHE A 18 -0.86 -5.03 10.66
C PHE A 18 0.29 -5.18 9.65
N ILE A 19 1.54 -5.37 10.12
CA ILE A 19 2.70 -5.60 9.25
C ILE A 19 2.48 -6.80 8.32
N LEU A 20 1.93 -7.89 8.85
CA LEU A 20 1.67 -9.09 8.07
C LEU A 20 0.66 -8.84 6.95
N HIS A 21 -0.51 -8.27 7.27
CA HIS A 21 -1.58 -8.03 6.29
C HIS A 21 -1.18 -6.95 5.29
N PHE A 22 -0.53 -5.87 5.75
CA PHE A 22 -0.07 -4.81 4.88
C PHE A 22 1.06 -5.27 3.95
N GLY A 23 1.96 -6.13 4.45
CA GLY A 23 2.98 -6.80 3.64
C GLY A 23 2.37 -7.71 2.58
N ALA A 24 1.38 -8.53 2.95
CA ALA A 24 0.67 -9.39 1.99
C ALA A 24 -0.02 -8.56 0.89
N ALA A 25 -0.72 -7.48 1.26
CA ALA A 25 -1.34 -6.57 0.30
C ALA A 25 -0.30 -5.92 -0.64
N THR A 26 0.85 -5.51 -0.09
CA THR A 26 1.95 -4.93 -0.87
C THR A 26 2.52 -5.94 -1.88
N VAL A 27 2.77 -7.18 -1.46
CA VAL A 27 3.27 -8.23 -2.35
C VAL A 27 2.25 -8.55 -3.44
N LEU A 28 0.95 -8.64 -3.09
CA LEU A 28 -0.11 -8.86 -4.07
C LEU A 28 -0.19 -7.71 -5.09
N ALA A 29 -0.11 -6.45 -4.64
CA ALA A 29 -0.08 -5.30 -5.53
C ALA A 29 1.09 -5.37 -6.53
N TRP A 30 2.28 -5.75 -6.06
CA TRP A 30 3.44 -5.99 -6.93
C TRP A 30 3.20 -7.12 -7.92
N ALA A 31 2.66 -8.25 -7.46
CA ALA A 31 2.37 -9.40 -8.34
C ALA A 31 1.40 -9.01 -9.45
N THR A 32 0.32 -8.29 -9.12
CA THR A 32 -0.66 -7.83 -10.11
C THR A 32 -0.07 -6.78 -11.06
N ALA A 33 0.71 -5.83 -10.55
CA ALA A 33 1.37 -4.82 -11.38
C ALA A 33 2.40 -5.43 -12.34
N LEU A 34 3.20 -6.39 -11.88
CA LEU A 34 4.15 -7.13 -12.72
C LEU A 34 3.41 -7.94 -13.79
N TYR A 35 2.35 -8.65 -13.41
CA TYR A 35 1.52 -9.40 -14.34
C TYR A 35 0.94 -8.48 -15.43
N ALA A 36 0.34 -7.35 -15.04
CA ALA A 36 -0.15 -6.35 -15.98
C ALA A 36 0.99 -5.78 -16.83
N GLY A 37 2.17 -5.52 -16.28
CA GLY A 37 3.33 -5.02 -17.01
C GLY A 37 3.84 -5.96 -18.11
N PHE A 38 3.74 -7.28 -17.92
CA PHE A 38 4.08 -8.25 -18.97
C PHE A 38 3.10 -8.23 -20.15
N HIS A 39 1.85 -7.85 -19.90
CA HIS A 39 0.78 -7.82 -20.91
C HIS A 39 0.48 -6.40 -21.44
N ALA A 40 0.95 -5.35 -20.77
CA ALA A 40 0.65 -3.98 -21.13
C ALA A 40 1.43 -3.51 -22.37
N PRO A 41 0.83 -2.66 -23.21
CA PRO A 41 1.58 -1.95 -24.24
C PRO A 41 2.52 -0.94 -23.55
N TRP A 42 3.83 -1.12 -23.72
CA TRP A 42 4.86 -0.25 -23.13
C TRP A 42 4.94 1.11 -23.84
N VAL A 43 3.86 1.87 -23.79
CA VAL A 43 3.76 3.22 -24.36
C VAL A 43 4.16 4.28 -23.34
N ARG A 44 4.49 5.49 -23.84
CA ARG A 44 4.83 6.62 -22.97
C ARG A 44 3.62 7.18 -22.21
N ASN A 45 2.39 6.91 -22.66
CA ASN A 45 1.17 7.44 -22.06
C ASN A 45 0.04 6.40 -22.02
N LEU A 46 0.14 5.44 -21.10
CA LEU A 46 -0.92 4.44 -20.91
C LEU A 46 -2.22 5.09 -20.42
N ALA A 47 -2.12 6.15 -19.62
CA ALA A 47 -3.27 6.88 -19.10
C ALA A 47 -4.17 7.41 -20.22
N PHE A 48 -3.60 7.91 -21.32
CA PHE A 48 -4.38 8.37 -22.47
C PHE A 48 -5.12 7.25 -23.21
N LEU A 49 -4.57 6.03 -23.24
CA LEU A 49 -5.25 4.89 -23.85
C LEU A 49 -6.44 4.41 -23.01
N ILE A 50 -6.36 4.58 -21.68
CA ILE A 50 -7.40 4.17 -20.74
C ILE A 50 -8.49 5.25 -20.61
N ASP A 51 -8.08 6.51 -20.48
CA ASP A 51 -8.96 7.68 -20.38
C ASP A 51 -8.47 8.80 -21.31
N PRO A 52 -9.03 8.90 -22.53
CA PRO A 52 -8.65 9.93 -23.50
C PRO A 52 -9.00 11.35 -23.04
N SER A 53 -9.92 11.50 -22.07
CA SER A 53 -10.34 12.81 -21.54
C SER A 53 -9.35 13.36 -20.51
N SER A 54 -8.45 12.52 -20.01
CA SER A 54 -7.41 12.91 -19.07
C SER A 54 -6.26 13.64 -19.77
N TYR A 55 -6.03 14.90 -19.38
CA TYR A 55 -4.87 15.68 -19.81
C TYR A 55 -3.54 15.25 -19.14
N LYS A 56 -3.56 14.24 -18.27
CA LYS A 56 -2.36 13.79 -17.55
C LYS A 56 -1.57 12.78 -18.37
N VAL A 57 -0.39 13.21 -18.80
CA VAL A 57 0.61 12.31 -19.39
C VAL A 57 1.34 11.58 -18.26
N GLU A 58 1.02 10.29 -18.05
CA GLU A 58 1.67 9.43 -17.06
C GLU A 58 2.38 8.27 -17.78
N SER A 59 3.64 8.01 -17.40
CA SER A 59 4.39 6.88 -17.97
C SER A 59 3.78 5.55 -17.53
N THR A 60 3.80 4.52 -18.39
CA THR A 60 3.32 3.17 -18.06
C THR A 60 3.94 2.64 -16.75
N TRP A 61 5.22 2.93 -16.53
CA TRP A 61 5.93 2.59 -15.30
C TRP A 61 5.32 3.26 -14.07
N SER A 62 5.21 4.59 -14.09
CA SER A 62 4.63 5.35 -12.97
C SER A 62 3.18 4.94 -12.70
N TYR A 63 2.42 4.68 -13.76
CA TYR A 63 1.03 4.28 -13.67
C TYR A 63 0.87 2.94 -12.93
N LEU A 64 1.59 1.89 -13.35
CA LEU A 64 1.46 0.54 -12.80
C LEU A 64 2.18 0.37 -11.45
N PHE A 65 3.39 0.91 -11.32
CA PHE A 65 4.27 0.63 -10.17
C PHE A 65 4.26 1.71 -9.10
N GLY A 66 3.63 2.86 -9.35
CA GLY A 66 3.57 3.97 -8.39
C GLY A 66 2.96 3.57 -7.04
N PHE A 67 1.77 2.96 -7.05
CA PHE A 67 1.12 2.51 -5.81
C PHE A 67 1.83 1.34 -5.11
N PRO A 68 2.24 0.25 -5.81
CA PRO A 68 3.07 -0.79 -5.20
C PRO A 68 4.33 -0.24 -4.53
N LEU A 69 5.01 0.71 -5.17
CA LEU A 69 6.21 1.35 -4.62
C LEU A 69 5.90 2.14 -3.35
N LEU A 70 4.84 2.97 -3.36
CA LEU A 70 4.41 3.72 -2.19
C LEU A 70 4.03 2.81 -1.03
N MET A 71 3.34 1.69 -1.31
CA MET A 71 3.02 0.68 -0.29
C MET A 71 4.28 0.04 0.28
N THR A 72 5.29 -0.27 -0.54
CA THR A 72 6.57 -0.79 -0.05
C THR A 72 7.28 0.20 0.87
N VAL A 73 7.33 1.48 0.51
CA VAL A 73 7.92 2.53 1.38
C VAL A 73 7.17 2.61 2.71
N ALA A 74 5.84 2.61 2.66
CA ALA A 74 5.01 2.61 3.87
C ALA A 74 5.24 1.35 4.72
N TRP A 75 5.41 0.18 4.10
CA TRP A 75 5.60 -1.08 4.80
C TRP A 75 6.94 -1.11 5.52
N VAL A 76 8.00 -0.65 4.84
CA VAL A 76 9.34 -0.48 5.44
C VAL A 76 9.31 0.53 6.58
N ALA A 77 8.62 1.67 6.40
CA ALA A 77 8.47 2.65 7.46
C ALA A 77 7.80 2.06 8.71
N VAL A 78 6.76 1.25 8.54
CA VAL A 78 6.07 0.59 9.65
C VAL A 78 6.92 -0.50 10.29
N LEU A 79 7.71 -1.26 9.51
CA LEU A 79 8.66 -2.24 10.05
C LEU A 79 9.69 -1.57 10.99
N LEU A 80 10.17 -0.39 10.61
CA LEU A 80 11.15 0.39 11.38
C LEU A 80 10.52 1.20 12.52
N ALA A 81 9.23 1.54 12.41
CA ALA A 81 8.52 2.35 13.41
C ALA A 81 8.44 1.68 14.79
N ARG A 82 8.59 0.35 14.87
CA ARG A 82 8.63 -0.38 16.15
C ARG A 82 9.66 0.20 17.11
N ASP A 83 10.83 0.59 16.61
CA ASP A 83 11.94 1.06 17.45
C ASP A 83 11.75 2.53 17.87
N MET A 84 11.06 3.34 17.07
CA MET A 84 10.74 4.74 17.39
C MET A 84 9.56 4.89 18.36
N LEU A 85 8.57 3.99 18.30
CA LEU A 85 7.34 4.11 19.11
C LEU A 85 7.56 3.81 20.61
N PHE A 86 8.64 3.12 20.98
CA PHE A 86 9.02 2.96 22.40
C PHE A 86 9.53 4.26 23.04
N ALA A 87 10.00 5.23 22.25
CA ALA A 87 10.48 6.52 22.75
C ALA A 87 9.35 7.54 23.00
N THR A 88 8.24 7.43 22.27
CA THR A 88 7.10 8.35 22.38
C THR A 88 5.96 7.67 23.13
N ARG A 89 5.87 7.87 24.46
CA ARG A 89 4.77 7.38 25.31
C ARG A 89 3.42 7.60 24.62
N LEU A 90 2.77 6.47 24.31
CA LEU A 90 1.56 6.32 23.50
C LEU A 90 0.50 7.40 23.74
N ARG A 91 0.05 8.05 22.66
CA ARG A 91 -1.20 8.81 22.61
C ARG A 91 -2.40 7.84 22.65
N GLY A 92 -3.48 8.28 23.30
CA GLY A 92 -4.55 7.43 23.84
C GLY A 92 -5.46 6.65 22.88
N HIS A 93 -5.24 6.63 21.56
CA HIS A 93 -6.11 5.93 20.60
C HIS A 93 -5.36 5.15 19.52
N LEU A 94 -4.39 4.31 19.93
CA LEU A 94 -3.59 3.47 19.04
C LEU A 94 -4.41 2.66 18.02
N VAL A 95 -5.55 2.09 18.43
CA VAL A 95 -6.45 1.32 17.54
C VAL A 95 -6.99 2.19 16.41
N ALA A 96 -7.32 3.46 16.69
CA ALA A 96 -7.81 4.39 15.68
C ALA A 96 -6.73 4.75 14.67
N GLU A 97 -5.48 4.94 15.11
CA GLU A 97 -4.34 5.21 14.22
C GLU A 97 -4.09 4.04 13.25
N PHE A 98 -4.10 2.80 13.75
CA PHE A 98 -3.97 1.60 12.89
C PHE A 98 -5.18 1.41 11.97
N ALA A 99 -6.40 1.75 12.41
CA ALA A 99 -7.58 1.70 11.55
C ALA A 99 -7.48 2.68 10.38
N VAL A 100 -7.03 3.91 10.64
CA VAL A 100 -6.80 4.91 9.58
C VAL A 100 -5.69 4.47 8.65
N ALA A 101 -4.56 3.99 9.19
CA ALA A 101 -3.46 3.47 8.37
C ALA A 101 -3.91 2.27 7.51
N GLY A 102 -4.73 1.38 8.06
CA GLY A 102 -5.33 0.26 7.35
C GLY A 102 -6.26 0.71 6.23
N ALA A 103 -7.12 1.70 6.48
CA ALA A 103 -8.00 2.26 5.47
C ALA A 103 -7.24 2.91 4.30
N VAL A 104 -6.20 3.71 4.62
CA VAL A 104 -5.33 4.32 3.60
C VAL A 104 -4.58 3.26 2.81
N GLY A 105 -4.01 2.26 3.51
CA GLY A 105 -3.31 1.15 2.87
C GLY A 105 -4.21 0.32 1.96
N PHE A 106 -5.44 0.06 2.38
CA PHE A 106 -6.46 -0.61 1.58
C PHE A 106 -6.84 0.19 0.35
N LEU A 107 -7.03 1.51 0.49
CA LEU A 107 -7.30 2.38 -0.66
C LEU A 107 -6.16 2.35 -1.68
N MET A 108 -4.90 2.43 -1.23
CA MET A 108 -3.74 2.32 -2.12
C MET A 108 -3.68 0.97 -2.82
N PHE A 109 -3.96 -0.13 -2.09
CA PHE A 109 -4.04 -1.46 -2.66
C PHE A 109 -5.13 -1.54 -3.73
N TYR A 110 -6.34 -1.07 -3.43
CA TYR A 110 -7.44 -1.04 -4.38
C TYR A 110 -7.08 -0.27 -5.66
N LEU A 111 -6.49 0.92 -5.53
CA LEU A 111 -6.05 1.73 -6.67
C LEU A 111 -4.96 1.03 -7.49
N ALA A 112 -4.04 0.30 -6.85
CA ALA A 112 -3.04 -0.50 -7.56
C ALA A 112 -3.70 -1.59 -8.43
N ILE A 113 -4.68 -2.30 -7.87
CA ILE A 113 -5.42 -3.35 -8.59
C ILE A 113 -6.25 -2.76 -9.73
N ASP A 114 -6.98 -1.67 -9.49
CA ASP A 114 -7.79 -0.99 -10.51
C ASP A 114 -6.94 -0.58 -11.73
N ARG A 115 -5.79 0.05 -11.48
CA ARG A 115 -4.85 0.42 -12.54
C ARG A 115 -4.32 -0.78 -13.32
N ALA A 116 -3.98 -1.87 -12.63
CA ALA A 116 -3.49 -3.08 -13.28
C ALA A 116 -4.58 -3.75 -14.15
N VAL A 117 -5.82 -3.82 -13.67
CA VAL A 117 -6.97 -4.35 -14.42
C VAL A 117 -7.27 -3.49 -15.63
N ALA A 118 -7.24 -2.16 -15.50
CA ALA A 118 -7.44 -1.25 -16.62
C ALA A 118 -6.39 -1.45 -17.72
N ALA A 119 -5.12 -1.68 -17.35
CA ALA A 119 -4.06 -2.00 -18.30
C ALA A 119 -4.28 -3.35 -19.00
N LEU A 120 -4.73 -4.38 -18.28
CA LEU A 120 -5.03 -5.69 -18.87
C LEU A 120 -6.20 -5.63 -19.87
N ARG A 121 -7.21 -4.79 -19.63
CA ARG A 121 -8.33 -4.56 -20.57
C ARG A 121 -7.91 -3.90 -21.89
N LEU A 122 -6.72 -3.32 -21.97
CA LEU A 122 -6.17 -2.81 -23.22
C LEU A 122 -5.43 -3.89 -24.01
N ALA A 123 -4.99 -4.97 -23.34
CA ALA A 123 -4.21 -6.04 -23.95
C ALA A 123 -5.10 -7.11 -24.60
N PHE A 124 -6.36 -7.22 -24.19
CA PHE A 124 -7.36 -8.19 -24.66
C PHE A 124 -8.62 -7.47 -25.14
#